data_AF-A0A940YD69-F1
#
_entry.id   AF-A0A940YD69-F1
#
_cell.length_a   1.000
_cell.length_b   1.000
_cell.length_c   1.000
_cell.angle_alpha   90.00
_cell.angle_beta   90.00
_cell.angle_gamma   90.00
#
_symmetry.space_group_name_H-M   'P 1'
#
loop_
_entity.id
_entity.type
_entity.pdbx_description
1 polymer ?
#
loop_
_entity_poly.entity_id
_entity_poly.type
_entity_poly.pdbx_seq_one_letter_code
_entity_poly.pdbx_strand_id
1 'polypeptide(L)'
;MPASDALALLATHVKPDSTYQPLKDEHSRRWHASTARGEFEILTTGVKWYDTRAHAGGGGAIDLAMHLLGVSFVDAVKRFTAR
;
A
#
# COMPACT_ATOMS: atom_id res chain seq x y z
N MET A 1 -0.32 -7.18 -9.92
CA MET A 1 -0.75 -7.48 -8.54
C MET A 1 -1.57 -6.31 -8.03
N PRO A 2 -2.77 -6.55 -7.47
CA PRO A 2 -3.55 -5.52 -6.76
C PRO A 2 -2.75 -4.86 -5.63
N ALA A 3 -2.97 -3.57 -5.39
CA ALA A 3 -2.27 -2.83 -4.34
C ALA A 3 -2.56 -3.37 -2.93
N SER A 4 -3.75 -3.91 -2.68
CA SER A 4 -4.10 -4.58 -1.43
C SER A 4 -3.23 -5.81 -1.15
N ASP A 5 -2.93 -6.59 -2.20
CA ASP A 5 -2.14 -7.81 -2.08
C ASP A 5 -0.67 -7.45 -1.85
N ALA A 6 -0.18 -6.44 -2.55
CA ALA A 6 1.14 -5.88 -2.31
C ALA A 6 1.27 -5.34 -0.88
N LEU A 7 0.27 -4.58 -0.41
CA LEU A 7 0.23 -4.04 0.95
C LEU A 7 0.31 -5.16 2.00
N ALA A 8 -0.42 -6.25 1.80
CA ALA A 8 -0.41 -7.41 2.70
C ALA A 8 0.93 -8.14 2.75
N LEU A 9 1.70 -8.15 1.65
CA LEU A 9 3.05 -8.73 1.61
C LEU A 9 4.11 -7.82 2.25
N LEU A 10 3.91 -6.50 2.19
CA LEU A 10 4.90 -5.50 2.62
C LEU A 10 4.76 -5.11 4.09
N ALA A 11 3.54 -5.10 4.63
CA ALA A 11 3.27 -4.65 5.98
C ALA A 11 3.47 -5.78 7.01
N THR A 12 3.95 -5.43 8.20
CA THR A 12 4.01 -6.36 9.35
C THR A 12 2.60 -6.66 9.86
N HIS A 13 1.73 -5.66 9.83
CA HIS A 13 0.31 -5.81 10.13
C HIS A 13 -0.51 -4.97 9.16
N VAL A 14 -1.66 -5.48 8.73
CA VAL A 14 -2.58 -4.77 7.86
C VAL A 14 -4.00 -5.14 8.24
N LYS A 15 -4.89 -4.15 8.27
CA LYS A 15 -6.33 -4.38 8.42
C LYS A 15 -7.13 -3.41 7.56
N PRO A 16 -8.27 -3.86 7.00
CA PRO A 16 -9.19 -2.93 6.35
C PRO A 16 -9.83 -2.02 7.41
N ASP A 17 -10.13 -0.78 7.01
CA ASP A 17 -10.96 0.12 7.78
C ASP A 17 -12.44 -0.06 7.38
N SER A 18 -13.22 -0.67 8.27
CA SER A 18 -14.65 -0.94 8.06
C SER A 18 -15.53 0.31 8.09
N THR A 19 -14.99 1.46 8.52
CA THR A 19 -15.74 2.73 8.59
C THR A 19 -15.59 3.56 7.32
N TYR A 20 -14.65 3.19 6.45
CA TYR A 20 -14.43 3.90 5.20
C TYR A 20 -15.56 3.67 4.19
N GLN A 21 -16.14 4.77 3.70
CA GLN A 21 -17.12 4.77 2.62
C GLN A 21 -16.51 5.41 1.36
N PRO A 22 -16.41 4.67 0.25
CA PRO A 22 -15.88 5.22 -0.99
C PRO A 22 -16.76 6.33 -1.56
N LEU A 23 -16.14 7.41 -2.06
CA LEU A 23 -16.88 8.56 -2.61
C LEU A 23 -16.88 8.61 -4.15
N LYS A 24 -15.74 8.32 -4.78
CA LYS A 24 -15.55 8.46 -6.24
C LYS A 24 -15.52 7.14 -6.99
N ASP A 25 -14.99 6.10 -6.35
CA ASP A 25 -14.84 4.77 -6.92
C ASP A 25 -15.24 3.75 -5.86
N GLU A 26 -16.31 2.99 -6.12
CA GLU A 26 -16.88 1.99 -5.21
C GLU A 26 -15.90 0.86 -4.86
N HIS A 27 -14.87 0.64 -5.69
CA HIS A 27 -13.84 -0.36 -5.46
C HIS A 27 -12.71 0.15 -4.56
N SER A 28 -12.69 1.45 -4.23
CA SER A 28 -11.72 2.01 -3.29
C SER A 28 -11.88 1.36 -1.92
N ARG A 29 -10.77 0.95 -1.30
CA ARG A 29 -10.73 0.47 0.08
C ARG A 29 -9.67 1.21 0.86
N ARG A 30 -9.91 1.43 2.15
CA ARG A 30 -8.93 2.00 3.07
C ARG A 30 -8.36 0.95 3.99
N TRP A 31 -7.06 1.05 4.24
CA TRP A 31 -6.28 0.11 5.04
C TRP A 31 -5.45 0.87 6.06
N HIS A 32 -5.36 0.32 7.27
CA HIS A 32 -4.34 0.70 8.23
C HIS A 32 -3.23 -0.34 8.16
N ALA A 33 -2.01 0.12 7.88
CA ALA A 33 -0.85 -0.73 7.71
C ALA A 33 0.30 -0.28 8.61
N SER A 34 0.91 -1.24 9.31
CA SER A 34 2.05 -1.03 10.19
C SER A 34 3.28 -1.65 9.54
N THR A 35 4.36 -0.90 9.44
CA THR A 35 5.68 -1.38 8.98
C THR A 35 6.75 -1.02 10.00
N ALA A 36 7.98 -1.50 9.80
CA ALA A 36 9.13 -1.08 10.62
C ALA A 36 9.37 0.45 10.59
N ARG A 37 8.81 1.17 9.62
CA ARG A 37 8.91 2.63 9.50
C ARG A 37 7.75 3.39 10.13
N GLY A 38 6.70 2.70 10.57
CA GLY A 38 5.56 3.30 11.24
C GLY A 38 4.21 2.94 10.62
N GLU A 39 3.22 3.79 10.90
CA GLU A 39 1.82 3.56 10.60
C GLU A 39 1.34 4.36 9.39
N PHE A 40 0.68 3.67 8.46
CA PHE A 40 0.20 4.22 7.20
C PHE A 40 -1.32 4.05 7.09
N GLU A 41 -1.96 5.01 6.42
CA GLU A 41 -3.35 4.91 5.99
C GLU A 41 -3.37 4.94 4.47
N ILE A 42 -3.63 3.78 3.86
CA ILE A 42 -3.51 3.58 2.42
C ILE A 42 -4.90 3.33 1.83
N LEU A 43 -5.27 4.11 0.83
CA LEU A 43 -6.35 3.79 -0.10
C LEU A 43 -5.81 2.91 -1.22
N THR A 44 -6.59 1.92 -1.65
CA THR A 44 -6.26 1.08 -2.82
C THR A 44 -7.44 1.03 -3.79
N THR A 45 -7.15 1.13 -5.08
CA THR A 45 -8.12 0.94 -6.17
C THR A 45 -7.44 0.17 -7.31
N GLY A 46 -7.72 -1.13 -7.41
CA GLY A 46 -6.99 -2.03 -8.32
C GLY A 46 -5.50 -2.04 -7.99
N VAL A 47 -4.65 -1.61 -8.93
CA VAL A 47 -3.20 -1.51 -8.76
C VAL A 47 -2.74 -0.20 -8.13
N LYS A 48 -3.61 0.81 -8.09
CA LYS A 48 -3.28 2.15 -7.59
C LYS A 48 -3.40 2.20 -6.08
N TRP A 49 -2.58 3.05 -5.47
CA TRP A 49 -2.64 3.32 -4.05
C TRP A 49 -2.43 4.81 -3.74
N TYR A 50 -2.92 5.25 -2.59
CA TYR A 50 -2.75 6.60 -2.09
C TYR A 50 -2.62 6.62 -0.57
N ASP A 51 -1.55 7.19 -0.06
CA ASP A 51 -1.34 7.48 1.36
C ASP A 51 -2.04 8.79 1.73
N THR A 52 -3.07 8.69 2.55
CA THR A 52 -3.88 9.85 2.95
C THR A 52 -3.16 10.77 3.94
N ARG A 53 -2.13 10.28 4.64
CA ARG A 53 -1.34 11.05 5.61
C ARG A 53 -0.18 11.77 4.93
N ALA A 54 0.48 11.10 3.99
CA ALA A 54 1.60 11.67 3.24
C ALA A 54 1.16 12.46 2.00
N HIS A 55 -0.12 12.36 1.61
CA HIS A 55 -0.66 12.91 0.38
C HIS A 55 0.10 12.46 -0.89
N ALA A 56 0.60 11.23 -0.88
CA ALA A 56 1.39 10.64 -1.95
C ALA A 56 0.67 9.40 -2.50
N GLY A 57 0.88 9.08 -3.77
CA GLY A 57 0.27 7.89 -4.37
C GLY A 57 1.08 7.38 -5.53
N GLY A 58 0.69 6.20 -6.01
CA GLY A 58 1.42 5.48 -7.02
C GLY A 58 0.59 4.44 -7.75
N GLY A 59 1.19 3.85 -8.78
CA GLY A 59 0.51 3.02 -9.77
C GLY A 59 0.81 1.54 -9.66
N GLY A 60 1.66 1.11 -8.72
CA GLY A 60 2.10 -0.28 -8.66
C GLY A 60 2.70 -0.71 -7.33
N ALA A 61 2.95 -2.02 -7.25
CA ALA A 61 3.47 -2.67 -6.06
C ALA A 61 4.91 -2.23 -5.72
N ILE A 62 5.72 -1.92 -6.74
CA ILE A 62 7.12 -1.52 -6.54
C ILE A 62 7.21 -0.14 -5.90
N ASP A 63 6.49 0.85 -6.45
CA ASP A 63 6.45 2.19 -5.88
C ASP A 63 5.77 2.21 -4.51
N LEU A 64 4.78 1.34 -4.26
CA LEU A 64 4.23 1.13 -2.92
C LEU A 64 5.29 0.62 -1.93
N ALA A 65 6.10 -0.37 -2.33
CA ALA A 65 7.17 -0.90 -1.49
C ALA A 65 8.24 0.16 -1.17
N MET A 66 8.61 0.96 -2.17
CA MET A 66 9.51 2.09 -1.95
C MET A 66 8.93 3.08 -0.94
N HIS A 67 7.65 3.44 -1.08
CA HIS A 67 6.97 4.38 -0.18
C HIS A 67 6.87 3.86 1.26
N LEU A 68 6.39 2.62 1.45
CA LEU A 68 6.16 2.04 2.77
C LEU A 68 7.45 1.66 3.49
N LEU A 69 8.41 1.08 2.76
CA LEU A 69 9.64 0.54 3.35
C LEU A 69 10.82 1.51 3.28
N GLY A 70 10.71 2.61 2.53
CA GLY A 70 11.79 3.61 2.41
C GLY A 70 13.04 3.03 1.73
N VAL A 71 12.85 2.10 0.79
CA VAL A 71 13.93 1.36 0.13
C VAL A 71 14.15 1.82 -1.31
N SER A 72 15.30 1.48 -1.86
CA SER A 72 15.61 1.70 -3.27
C SER A 72 14.68 0.89 -4.20
N PHE A 73 14.58 1.30 -5.47
CA PHE A 73 13.84 0.54 -6.48
C PHE A 73 14.31 -0.92 -6.57
N VAL A 74 15.63 -1.14 -6.57
CA VAL A 74 16.22 -2.48 -6.65
C VAL A 74 15.79 -3.35 -5.47
N ASP A 75 15.80 -2.80 -4.25
CA ASP A 75 15.40 -3.54 -3.06
C ASP A 75 13.88 -3.73 -2.98
N ALA A 76 13.09 -2.81 -3.53
CA ALA A 76 11.65 -2.98 -3.71
C ALA A 76 11.33 -4.12 -4.69
N VAL A 77 12.03 -4.22 -5.82
CA VAL A 77 11.88 -5.34 -6.77
C VAL A 77 12.16 -6.69 -6.09
N LYS A 78 13.23 -6.77 -5.29
CA LYS A 78 13.59 -7.99 -4.54
C LYS A 78 12.48 -8.47 -3.60
N ARG A 79 11.59 -7.59 -3.11
CA ARG A 79 10.44 -7.99 -2.27
C ARG A 79 9.41 -8.85 -3.01
N PHE A 80 9.39 -8.79 -4.34
CA PHE A 80 8.39 -9.49 -5.16
C PHE A 80 8.98 -10.53 -6.11
N THR A 81 10.30 -10.60 -6.23
CA THR A 81 11.00 -11.56 -7.10
C THR A 81 11.61 -12.74 -6.34
N ALA A 82 11.68 -12.68 -5.01
CA ALA A 82 12.09 -13.81 -4.18
C ALA A 82 10.99 -14.90 -4.20
N ARG A 83 11.09 -15.79 -5.19
CA ARG A 83 10.51 -17.13 -5.21
C ARG A 83 11.64 -18.15 -5.26
#